data_AF-A0A9E7JFM0-F1
#
_entry.id   AF-A0A9E7JFM0-F1
#
_cell.length_a   1.000
_cell.length_b   1.000
_cell.length_c   1.000
_cell.angle_alpha   90.00
_cell.angle_beta   90.00
_cell.angle_gamma   90.00
#
_symmetry.space_group_name_H-M   'P 1'
#
loop_
_entity.id
_entity.type
_entity.pdbx_description
1 polymer ?
#
loop_
_entity_poly.entity_id
_entity_poly.type
_entity_poly.pdbx_seq_one_letter_code
_entity_poly.pdbx_strand_id
1 'polypeptide(L)'
;MELENTVKEALNALYHHPDDAVRGRADRWLQDFQRTIDAWQVSDNLLHDANSNMETLIFCSQTLRSKVQRDFEELPSEAFRPLRDSLYALLKKLDTGPPKVRTQICVAVAALAVHVSVEDWGDGGIVNWLSCEMKSHPEYMRSFLELLTVLPQEAHSYKIAARPERRRQFEKELISAAEVALSLLTACLGFDHFKEQVLEGFASWLRLSRGIPASTLASHPLVHAALSSLSSEQLLEAAVNVISELIHFTVCGGSGDLSAQMPLIHVLVPHVMNLKEQLGDSSKDEEDVKAIARLFADMGDSYVELIATGSDDSMLIIQALLEVASHPEYDISSMTYNFWHNLQTILTRRESYLTYGSEGSIEAERNRRLHVFRAPFEMLVSLVSFRVEYPKDYEELSEEDHKDFKHTRYAVSDVLIDATTILGGQQTLKILSMKLFQLFASTNYLGQQDPFSVKPLAVIPLLCRAGITSKLKLKKTFPA
;
A
#
# COMPACT_ATOMS: atom_id res chain seq x y z
N MET A 1 32.59 26.48 11.52
CA MET A 1 32.40 27.01 12.89
C MET A 1 31.42 28.20 12.97
N GLU A 2 31.65 29.34 12.32
CA GLU A 2 30.68 30.47 12.40
C GLU A 2 29.31 30.10 11.82
N LEU A 3 29.28 29.57 10.58
CA LEU A 3 28.02 29.18 9.94
C LEU A 3 27.32 27.99 10.63
N GLU A 4 28.08 27.07 11.22
CA GLU A 4 27.55 25.96 12.04
C GLU A 4 26.80 26.49 13.26
N ASN A 5 27.35 27.51 13.94
CA ASN A 5 26.68 28.17 15.06
C ASN A 5 25.44 28.92 14.60
N THR A 6 25.49 29.62 13.46
CA THR A 6 24.32 30.29 12.89
C THR A 6 23.19 29.31 12.57
N VAL A 7 23.51 28.11 12.04
CA VAL A 7 22.51 27.04 11.82
C VAL A 7 21.91 26.59 13.15
N LYS A 8 22.72 26.32 14.18
CA LYS A 8 22.22 25.94 15.51
C LYS A 8 21.32 27.02 16.13
N GLU A 9 21.69 28.29 16.01
CA GLU A 9 20.91 29.43 16.49
C GLU A 9 19.58 29.59 15.73
N ALA A 10 19.60 29.46 14.40
CA ALA A 10 18.41 29.52 13.57
C ALA A 10 17.45 28.36 13.88
N LEU A 11 17.95 27.15 14.10
CA LEU A 11 17.13 26.01 14.52
C LEU A 11 16.51 26.23 15.90
N ASN A 12 17.30 26.71 16.86
CA ASN A 12 16.79 27.06 18.18
C ASN A 12 15.69 28.13 18.11
N ALA A 13 15.86 29.13 17.25
CA ALA A 13 14.83 30.16 17.01
C ALA A 13 13.58 29.57 16.34
N LEU A 14 13.73 28.64 15.39
CA LEU A 14 12.61 28.00 14.71
C LEU A 14 11.74 27.18 15.67
N TYR A 15 12.35 26.37 16.53
CA TYR A 15 11.62 25.43 17.39
C TYR A 15 11.17 26.03 18.73
N HIS A 16 11.90 27.02 19.27
CA HIS A 16 11.69 27.46 20.66
C HIS A 16 11.34 28.95 20.82
N HIS A 17 11.42 29.77 19.77
CA HIS A 17 11.10 31.19 19.90
C HIS A 17 9.58 31.42 20.02
N PRO A 18 9.09 32.25 20.96
CA PRO A 18 7.66 32.46 21.18
C PRO A 18 6.97 33.31 20.09
N ASP A 19 7.73 34.14 19.38
CA ASP A 19 7.23 34.98 18.27
C ASP A 19 7.24 34.24 16.92
N ASP A 20 6.05 34.07 16.33
CA ASP A 20 5.83 33.46 15.01
C ASP A 20 6.57 34.17 13.88
N ALA A 21 6.72 35.49 13.96
CA ALA A 21 7.43 36.25 12.94
C ALA A 21 8.94 35.92 12.94
N VAL A 22 9.51 35.62 14.11
CA VAL A 22 10.90 35.18 14.26
C VAL A 22 11.05 33.74 13.76
N ARG A 23 10.14 32.84 14.15
CA ARG A 23 10.12 31.45 13.65
C ARG A 23 10.05 31.41 12.12
N GLY A 24 9.16 32.20 11.53
CA GLY A 24 9.04 32.30 10.07
C GLY A 24 10.23 32.98 9.37
N ARG A 25 11.05 33.78 10.07
CA ARG A 25 12.32 34.29 9.52
C ARG A 25 13.42 33.23 9.58
N ALA A 26 13.51 32.51 10.70
CA ALA A 26 14.46 31.42 10.88
C ALA A 26 14.23 30.28 9.88
N ASP A 27 12.97 29.88 9.68
CA ASP A 27 12.59 28.88 8.66
C ASP A 27 13.04 29.29 7.25
N ARG A 28 12.71 30.52 6.83
CA ARG A 28 13.14 31.04 5.52
C ARG A 28 14.66 31.05 5.36
N TRP A 29 15.38 31.49 6.38
CA TRP A 29 16.84 31.49 6.35
C TRP A 29 17.41 30.08 6.24
N LEU A 30 16.85 29.11 6.98
CA LEU A 30 17.25 27.70 6.90
C LEU A 30 16.97 27.10 5.52
N GLN A 31 15.83 27.43 4.91
CA GLN A 31 15.51 27.01 3.54
C GLN A 31 16.47 27.62 2.50
N ASP A 32 16.86 28.88 2.67
CA ASP A 32 17.86 29.51 1.81
C ASP A 32 19.25 28.91 2.03
N PHE A 33 19.62 28.60 3.28
CA PHE A 33 20.84 27.88 3.62
C PHE A 33 20.89 26.52 2.93
N GLN A 34 19.80 25.74 2.92
CA GLN A 34 19.75 24.43 2.26
C GLN A 34 20.07 24.48 0.76
N ARG A 35 19.98 25.65 0.11
CA ARG A 35 20.29 25.84 -1.31
C ARG A 35 21.74 26.22 -1.55
N THR A 36 22.52 26.56 -0.52
CA THR A 36 23.91 26.97 -0.69
C THR A 36 24.85 25.77 -0.87
N ILE A 37 26.05 26.04 -1.39
CA ILE A 37 27.12 25.03 -1.48
C ILE A 37 27.66 24.68 -0.07
N ASP A 38 27.69 25.66 0.84
CA ASP A 38 28.16 25.45 2.21
C ASP A 38 27.31 24.44 3.00
N ALA A 39 26.05 24.23 2.59
CA ALA A 39 25.15 23.28 3.21
C ALA A 39 25.70 21.84 3.23
N TRP A 40 26.50 21.46 2.24
CA TRP A 40 27.17 20.15 2.20
C TRP A 40 28.07 19.95 3.41
N GLN A 41 29.07 20.83 3.56
CA GLN A 41 30.08 20.71 4.62
C GLN A 41 29.51 20.98 6.00
N VAL A 42 28.64 21.99 6.13
CA VAL A 42 28.07 22.35 7.44
C VAL A 42 27.15 21.26 7.95
N SER A 43 26.28 20.68 7.10
CA SER A 43 25.41 19.58 7.51
C SER A 43 26.21 18.34 7.91
N ASP A 44 27.25 18.01 7.13
CA ASP A 44 28.14 16.88 7.43
C ASP A 44 28.88 17.07 8.77
N ASN A 45 29.49 18.24 8.99
CA ASN A 45 30.17 18.58 10.25
C ASN A 45 29.23 18.46 11.47
N LEU A 46 28.02 19.01 11.35
CA LEU A 46 27.03 18.99 12.43
C LEU A 46 26.50 17.58 12.71
N LEU A 47 26.46 16.70 11.71
CA LEU A 47 26.11 15.29 11.90
C LEU A 47 27.22 14.51 12.60
N HIS A 48 28.49 14.87 12.36
CA HIS A 48 29.65 14.27 13.04
C HIS A 48 29.88 14.81 14.45
N ASP A 49 29.46 16.05 14.75
CA ASP A 49 29.53 16.63 16.10
C ASP A 49 28.72 15.79 17.10
N ALA A 50 29.34 15.44 18.23
CA ALA A 50 28.71 14.69 19.31
C ALA A 50 27.80 15.58 20.17
N ASN A 51 27.95 16.91 20.08
CA ASN A 51 27.17 17.88 20.85
C ASN A 51 25.92 18.36 20.10
N SER A 52 25.67 17.86 18.89
CA SER A 52 24.47 18.22 18.12
C SER A 52 23.22 17.63 18.77
N ASN A 53 22.22 18.49 18.99
CA ASN A 53 20.91 18.08 19.50
C ASN A 53 20.08 17.38 18.41
N MET A 54 18.96 16.77 18.81
CA MET A 54 18.07 16.03 17.90
C MET A 54 17.60 16.88 16.71
N GLU A 55 17.20 18.12 16.95
CA GLU A 55 16.72 19.05 15.90
C GLU A 55 17.80 19.31 14.84
N THR A 56 19.04 19.52 15.28
CA THR A 56 20.20 19.69 14.40
C THR A 56 20.45 18.43 13.58
N LEU A 57 20.41 17.25 14.21
CA LEU A 57 20.62 15.97 13.51
C LEU A 57 19.52 15.72 12.46
N ILE A 58 18.25 16.00 12.79
CA ILE A 58 17.13 15.85 11.85
C ILE A 58 17.30 16.82 10.68
N PHE A 59 17.53 18.11 10.95
CA PHE A 59 17.68 19.12 9.90
C PHE A 59 18.87 18.82 8.98
N CYS A 60 20.04 18.53 9.54
CA CYS A 60 21.26 18.30 8.77
C CYS A 60 21.18 17.00 7.95
N SER A 61 20.60 15.93 8.51
CA SER A 61 20.44 14.66 7.77
C SER A 61 19.43 14.80 6.62
N GLN A 62 18.33 15.52 6.82
CA GLN A 62 17.39 15.84 5.74
C GLN A 62 18.01 16.72 4.67
N THR A 63 18.80 17.72 5.07
CA THR A 63 19.52 18.63 4.17
C THR A 63 20.52 17.84 3.34
N LEU A 64 21.36 17.02 3.96
CA LEU A 64 22.37 16.21 3.28
C LEU A 64 21.72 15.21 2.32
N ARG A 65 20.65 14.52 2.73
CA ARG A 65 19.85 13.66 1.83
C ARG A 65 19.35 14.43 0.62
N SER A 66 18.72 15.60 0.83
CA SER A 66 18.19 16.42 -0.25
C SER A 66 19.28 16.90 -1.20
N LYS A 67 20.43 17.30 -0.66
CA LYS A 67 21.62 17.69 -1.42
C LYS A 67 22.12 16.56 -2.31
N VAL A 68 22.26 15.34 -1.77
CA VAL A 68 22.63 14.16 -2.58
C VAL A 68 21.58 13.85 -3.65
N GLN A 69 20.28 13.92 -3.30
CA GLN A 69 19.23 13.61 -4.25
C GLN A 69 19.11 14.66 -5.37
N ARG A 70 19.30 15.95 -5.11
CA ARG A 70 18.90 17.01 -6.04
C ARG A 70 20.06 17.81 -6.62
N ASP A 71 21.10 18.00 -5.82
CA ASP A 71 22.15 18.97 -6.07
C ASP A 71 23.51 18.29 -6.23
N PHE A 72 23.55 16.99 -6.52
CA PHE A 72 24.79 16.22 -6.69
C PHE A 72 25.73 16.81 -7.76
N GLU A 73 25.18 17.46 -8.79
CA GLU A 73 25.96 18.15 -9.83
C GLU A 73 26.75 19.38 -9.31
N GLU A 74 26.46 19.88 -8.10
CA GLU A 74 27.27 20.93 -7.45
C GLU A 74 28.66 20.43 -7.04
N LEU A 75 28.82 19.11 -6.87
CA LEU A 75 30.06 18.51 -6.39
C LEU A 75 31.06 18.24 -7.53
N PRO A 76 32.36 18.45 -7.30
CA PRO A 76 33.40 17.99 -8.22
C PRO A 76 33.33 16.48 -8.44
N SER A 77 33.76 16.00 -9.61
CA SER A 77 33.68 14.57 -10.00
C SER A 77 34.41 13.61 -9.06
N GLU A 78 35.37 14.09 -8.25
CA GLU A 78 36.11 13.27 -7.27
C GLU A 78 35.53 13.35 -5.86
N ALA A 79 34.62 14.28 -5.58
CA ALA A 79 34.10 14.54 -4.24
C ALA A 79 33.12 13.46 -3.75
N PHE A 80 32.66 12.56 -4.62
CA PHE A 80 31.81 11.45 -4.21
C PHE A 80 32.54 10.46 -3.29
N ARG A 81 33.87 10.29 -3.43
CA ARG A 81 34.65 9.38 -2.58
C ARG A 81 34.69 9.84 -1.12
N PRO A 82 35.15 11.08 -0.80
CA PRO A 82 35.12 11.57 0.59
C PRO A 82 33.69 11.69 1.12
N LEU A 83 32.70 12.03 0.29
CA LEU A 83 31.30 12.04 0.70
C LEU A 83 30.82 10.64 1.09
N ARG A 84 31.12 9.61 0.30
CA ARG A 84 30.79 8.21 0.60
C ARG A 84 31.43 7.77 1.92
N ASP A 85 32.72 8.08 2.11
CA ASP A 85 33.45 7.71 3.31
C ASP A 85 32.86 8.41 4.55
N SER A 86 32.45 9.68 4.43
CA SER A 86 31.77 10.42 5.49
C SER A 86 30.39 9.82 5.81
N LEU A 87 29.56 9.56 4.81
CA LEU A 87 28.24 8.94 4.98
C LEU A 87 28.35 7.55 5.61
N TYR A 88 29.37 6.77 5.24
CA TYR A 88 29.64 5.47 5.85
C TYR A 88 30.03 5.58 7.32
N ALA A 89 30.87 6.57 7.68
CA ALA A 89 31.15 6.86 9.09
C ALA A 89 29.88 7.28 9.86
N LEU A 90 28.98 8.05 9.23
CA LEU A 90 27.68 8.39 9.81
C LEU A 90 26.75 7.19 9.98
N LEU A 91 26.73 6.25 9.02
CA LEU A 91 25.97 4.99 9.16
C LEU A 91 26.41 4.24 10.42
N LYS A 92 27.72 4.07 10.63
CA LYS A 92 28.25 3.43 11.83
C LYS A 92 27.88 4.17 13.11
N LYS A 93 28.05 5.50 13.12
CA LYS A 93 27.70 6.36 14.27
C LYS A 93 26.21 6.27 14.63
N LEU A 94 25.34 6.17 13.63
CA LEU A 94 23.89 6.25 13.79
C LEU A 94 23.22 4.88 13.98
N ASP A 95 23.97 3.77 14.04
CA ASP A 95 23.40 2.43 14.27
C ASP A 95 22.51 2.36 15.50
N THR A 96 23.02 2.89 16.62
CA THR A 96 22.29 3.06 17.87
C THR A 96 21.66 4.44 18.02
N GLY A 97 21.73 5.26 16.96
CA GLY A 97 21.19 6.60 16.90
C GLY A 97 19.69 6.65 16.62
N PRO A 98 19.13 7.88 16.51
CA PRO A 98 17.71 8.08 16.24
C PRO A 98 17.30 7.45 14.90
N PRO A 99 16.28 6.56 14.84
CA PRO A 99 15.88 5.90 13.61
C PRO A 99 15.62 6.88 12.48
N LYS A 100 14.88 7.96 12.76
CA LYS A 100 14.57 9.02 11.78
C LYS A 100 15.82 9.58 11.11
N VAL A 101 16.92 9.78 11.84
CA VAL A 101 18.18 10.34 11.30
C VAL A 101 18.94 9.26 10.53
N ARG A 102 19.01 8.04 11.07
CA ARG A 102 19.63 6.89 10.40
C ARG A 102 18.99 6.61 9.03
N THR A 103 17.66 6.66 8.92
CA THR A 103 16.95 6.49 7.65
C THR A 103 17.35 7.54 6.63
N GLN A 104 17.48 8.80 7.03
CA GLN A 104 17.91 9.87 6.10
C GLN A 104 19.30 9.61 5.54
N ILE A 105 20.22 9.14 6.37
CA ILE A 105 21.58 8.80 5.93
C ILE A 105 21.58 7.54 5.05
N CYS A 106 20.80 6.52 5.37
CA CYS A 106 20.64 5.35 4.50
C CYS A 106 20.12 5.75 3.11
N VAL A 107 19.11 6.63 3.07
CA VAL A 107 18.59 7.17 1.80
C VAL A 107 19.61 8.04 1.07
N ALA A 108 20.41 8.83 1.79
CA ALA A 108 21.49 9.62 1.18
C ALA A 108 22.56 8.71 0.55
N VAL A 109 22.93 7.62 1.21
CA VAL A 109 23.88 6.63 0.67
C VAL A 109 23.31 5.91 -0.55
N ALA A 110 22.03 5.49 -0.49
CA ALA A 110 21.35 4.89 -1.63
C ALA A 110 21.25 5.86 -2.82
N ALA A 111 20.92 7.13 -2.58
CA ALA A 111 20.89 8.15 -3.62
C ALA A 111 22.29 8.40 -4.22
N LEU A 112 23.35 8.44 -3.40
CA LEU A 112 24.72 8.54 -3.88
C LEU A 112 25.08 7.37 -4.80
N ALA A 113 24.68 6.14 -4.45
CA ALA A 113 24.92 4.96 -5.27
C ALA A 113 24.20 5.00 -6.63
N VAL A 114 23.05 5.69 -6.72
CA VAL A 114 22.39 5.94 -8.01
C VAL A 114 23.25 6.84 -8.90
N HIS A 115 23.99 7.80 -8.33
CA HIS A 115 24.84 8.71 -9.11
C HIS A 115 26.17 8.07 -9.55
N VAL A 116 26.74 7.18 -8.74
CA VAL A 116 28.08 6.59 -8.95
C VAL A 116 27.98 5.26 -9.69
N SER A 117 28.86 4.97 -10.64
CA SER A 117 28.86 3.67 -11.36
C SER A 117 29.35 2.53 -10.47
N VAL A 118 29.10 1.28 -10.87
CA VAL A 118 29.60 0.09 -10.15
C VAL A 118 31.12 0.06 -10.09
N GLU A 119 31.81 0.48 -11.15
CA GLU A 119 33.27 0.52 -11.18
C GLU A 119 33.83 1.57 -10.20
N ASP A 120 33.21 2.75 -10.16
CA ASP A 120 33.66 3.84 -9.30
C ASP A 120 33.32 3.62 -7.83
N TRP A 121 32.19 2.94 -7.56
CA TRP A 121 31.82 2.51 -6.20
C TRP A 121 32.80 1.47 -5.66
N GLY A 122 33.24 0.53 -6.50
CA GLY A 122 34.11 -0.57 -6.11
C GLY A 122 33.34 -1.79 -5.58
N ASP A 123 34.09 -2.86 -5.27
CA ASP A 123 33.60 -4.13 -4.70
C ASP A 123 32.46 -4.81 -5.47
N GLY A 124 32.30 -4.50 -6.76
CA GLY A 124 31.21 -5.03 -7.58
C GLY A 124 29.85 -4.36 -7.29
N GLY A 125 29.84 -3.15 -6.73
CA GLY A 125 28.66 -2.32 -6.52
C GLY A 125 28.18 -2.29 -5.06
N ILE A 126 27.23 -1.40 -4.78
CA ILE A 126 26.78 -1.12 -3.40
C ILE A 126 26.28 -2.35 -2.63
N VAL A 127 25.58 -3.29 -3.28
CA VAL A 127 25.05 -4.49 -2.61
C VAL A 127 26.17 -5.45 -2.22
N ASN A 128 27.16 -5.62 -3.09
CA ASN A 128 28.31 -6.49 -2.82
C ASN A 128 29.24 -5.87 -1.76
N TRP A 129 29.48 -4.56 -1.85
CA TRP A 129 30.12 -3.78 -0.80
C TRP A 129 29.41 -3.98 0.54
N LEU A 130 28.08 -3.77 0.58
CA LEU A 130 27.27 -3.94 1.79
C LEU A 130 27.32 -5.37 2.34
N SER A 131 27.34 -6.39 1.47
CA SER A 131 27.57 -7.79 1.86
C SER A 131 28.90 -7.98 2.60
N CYS A 132 29.99 -7.39 2.10
CA CYS A 132 31.29 -7.45 2.76
C CYS A 132 31.29 -6.73 4.11
N GLU A 133 30.64 -5.57 4.18
CA GLU A 133 30.51 -4.78 5.40
C GLU A 133 29.68 -5.50 6.48
N MET A 134 28.53 -6.07 6.12
CA MET A 134 27.68 -6.84 7.04
C MET A 134 28.41 -8.06 7.64
N LYS A 135 29.30 -8.69 6.87
CA LYS A 135 30.13 -9.82 7.34
C LYS A 135 31.26 -9.37 8.26
N SER A 136 31.86 -8.22 7.97
CA SER A 136 33.05 -7.73 8.67
C SER A 136 32.70 -6.96 9.95
N HIS A 137 31.54 -6.32 9.97
CA HIS A 137 31.09 -5.42 11.03
C HIS A 137 29.64 -5.72 11.46
N PRO A 138 29.37 -6.88 12.06
CA PRO A 138 28.03 -7.25 12.52
C PRO A 138 27.47 -6.32 13.61
N GLU A 139 28.31 -5.53 14.27
CA GLU A 139 27.89 -4.53 15.25
C GLU A 139 27.06 -3.38 14.68
N TYR A 140 27.13 -3.12 13.36
CA TYR A 140 26.36 -2.07 12.67
C TYR A 140 25.23 -2.62 11.79
N MET A 141 24.74 -3.82 12.11
CA MET A 141 23.77 -4.55 11.31
C MET A 141 22.45 -3.78 11.08
N ARG A 142 21.99 -2.98 12.05
CA ARG A 142 20.73 -2.21 11.89
C ARG A 142 20.84 -1.24 10.73
N SER A 143 21.93 -0.48 10.70
CA SER A 143 22.18 0.51 9.63
C SER A 143 22.33 -0.16 8.27
N PHE A 144 23.00 -1.31 8.23
CA PHE A 144 23.21 -2.03 6.98
C PHE A 144 21.92 -2.68 6.45
N LEU A 145 21.10 -3.26 7.32
CA LEU A 145 19.78 -3.79 6.93
C LEU A 145 18.83 -2.69 6.47
N GLU A 146 18.86 -1.54 7.14
CA GLU A 146 18.06 -0.38 6.74
C GLU A 146 18.53 0.17 5.38
N LEU A 147 19.85 0.26 5.15
CA LEU A 147 20.40 0.61 3.85
C LEU A 147 19.97 -0.40 2.77
N LEU A 148 20.04 -1.71 3.07
CA LEU A 148 19.61 -2.76 2.15
C LEU A 148 18.13 -2.60 1.78
N THR A 149 17.28 -2.17 2.71
CA THR A 149 15.83 -1.99 2.52
C THR A 149 15.49 -0.74 1.69
N VAL A 150 16.22 0.36 1.86
CA VAL A 150 15.94 1.60 1.11
C VAL A 150 16.49 1.59 -0.31
N LEU A 151 17.45 0.71 -0.64
CA LEU A 151 18.08 0.66 -1.97
C LEU A 151 17.08 0.44 -3.12
N PRO A 152 16.20 -0.59 -3.08
CA PRO A 152 15.17 -0.76 -4.11
C PRO A 152 14.18 0.41 -4.18
N GLN A 153 13.90 1.05 -3.05
CA GLN A 153 12.97 2.18 -2.97
C GLN A 153 13.52 3.40 -3.70
N GLU A 154 14.81 3.71 -3.49
CA GLU A 154 15.49 4.82 -4.17
C GLU A 154 15.71 4.57 -5.66
N ALA A 155 15.89 3.32 -6.10
CA ALA A 155 15.98 3.00 -7.52
C ALA A 155 14.75 3.44 -8.34
N HIS A 156 13.57 3.42 -7.72
CA HIS A 156 12.30 3.86 -8.33
C HIS A 156 11.93 5.31 -7.98
N SER A 157 12.75 6.01 -7.20
CA SER A 157 12.46 7.38 -6.75
C SER A 157 12.71 8.39 -7.87
N TYR A 158 11.67 9.16 -8.20
CA TYR A 158 11.80 10.27 -9.16
C TYR A 158 12.54 11.48 -8.60
N LYS A 159 12.76 11.52 -7.28
CA LYS A 159 13.37 12.66 -6.57
C LYS A 159 14.86 12.82 -6.87
N ILE A 160 15.54 11.75 -7.27
CA ILE A 160 16.99 11.75 -7.51
C ILE A 160 17.28 12.38 -8.87
N ALA A 161 17.97 13.50 -8.96
CA ALA A 161 18.36 14.20 -10.18
C ALA A 161 19.46 13.46 -10.98
N ALA A 162 19.32 12.14 -11.16
CA ALA A 162 20.17 11.32 -12.00
C ALA A 162 19.60 11.23 -13.43
N ARG A 163 20.49 11.18 -14.43
CA ARG A 163 20.12 10.99 -15.84
C ARG A 163 19.32 9.69 -16.03
N PRO A 164 18.29 9.67 -16.90
CA PRO A 164 17.45 8.47 -17.09
C PRO A 164 18.24 7.20 -17.44
N GLU A 165 19.31 7.32 -18.22
CA GLU A 165 20.15 6.17 -18.59
C GLU A 165 20.90 5.60 -17.38
N ARG A 166 21.43 6.47 -16.50
CA ARG A 166 22.08 6.04 -15.26
C ARG A 166 21.09 5.33 -14.34
N ARG A 167 19.86 5.84 -14.22
CA ARG A 167 18.81 5.20 -13.39
C ARG A 167 18.47 3.79 -13.89
N ARG A 168 18.27 3.62 -15.20
CA ARG A 168 18.05 2.29 -15.80
C ARG A 168 19.23 1.35 -15.58
N GLN A 169 20.45 1.88 -15.66
CA GLN A 169 21.65 1.11 -15.41
C GLN A 169 21.73 0.68 -13.94
N PHE A 170 21.41 1.56 -12.99
CA PHE A 170 21.33 1.22 -11.56
C PHE A 170 20.25 0.17 -11.26
N GLU A 171 19.08 0.29 -11.88
CA GLU A 171 18.02 -0.72 -11.77
C GLU A 171 18.50 -2.10 -12.24
N LYS A 172 19.20 -2.18 -13.38
CA LYS A 172 19.82 -3.44 -13.86
C LYS A 172 20.85 -3.99 -12.89
N GLU A 173 21.69 -3.11 -12.32
CA GLU A 173 22.68 -3.48 -11.31
C GLU A 173 22.00 -4.10 -10.08
N LEU A 174 20.93 -3.49 -9.57
CA LEU A 174 20.18 -4.05 -8.43
C LEU A 174 19.46 -5.34 -8.79
N ILE A 175 18.84 -5.45 -9.96
CA ILE A 175 18.22 -6.71 -10.42
C ILE A 175 19.27 -7.84 -10.44
N SER A 176 20.48 -7.55 -10.93
CA SER A 176 21.57 -8.54 -10.94
C SER A 176 22.08 -8.92 -9.54
N ALA A 177 21.91 -8.02 -8.56
CA ALA A 177 22.32 -8.23 -7.18
C ALA A 177 21.18 -8.73 -6.26
N ALA A 178 19.97 -8.95 -6.80
CA ALA A 178 18.79 -9.32 -6.00
C ALA A 178 19.00 -10.63 -5.22
N GLU A 179 19.58 -11.66 -5.84
CA GLU A 179 19.87 -12.92 -5.15
C GLU A 179 20.85 -12.73 -3.97
N VAL A 180 21.84 -11.85 -4.12
CA VAL A 180 22.77 -11.50 -3.04
C VAL A 180 22.01 -10.82 -1.91
N ALA A 181 21.15 -9.85 -2.21
CA ALA A 181 20.32 -9.17 -1.21
C ALA A 181 19.41 -10.16 -0.46
N LEU A 182 18.72 -11.07 -1.17
CA LEU A 182 17.88 -12.10 -0.54
C LEU A 182 18.70 -13.05 0.35
N SER A 183 19.93 -13.37 -0.04
CA SER A 183 20.84 -14.19 0.77
C SER A 183 21.24 -13.49 2.08
N LEU A 184 21.49 -12.18 2.03
CA LEU A 184 21.80 -11.36 3.22
C LEU A 184 20.59 -11.29 4.16
N LEU A 185 19.40 -10.99 3.62
CA LEU A 185 18.15 -10.98 4.37
C LEU A 185 17.88 -12.34 5.02
N THR A 186 18.10 -13.44 4.29
CA THR A 186 17.96 -14.80 4.82
C THR A 186 18.92 -15.08 5.97
N ALA A 187 20.18 -14.63 5.87
CA ALA A 187 21.14 -14.76 6.95
C ALA A 187 20.70 -13.99 8.21
N CYS A 188 20.03 -12.85 8.03
CA CYS A 188 19.52 -12.03 9.12
C CYS A 188 18.25 -12.58 9.79
N LEU A 189 17.53 -13.53 9.17
CA LEU A 189 16.38 -14.21 9.80
C LEU A 189 16.75 -14.94 11.11
N GLY A 190 18.03 -15.33 11.27
CA GLY A 190 18.51 -15.99 12.49
C GLY A 190 18.47 -15.09 13.74
N PHE A 191 18.23 -13.78 13.56
CA PHE A 191 18.15 -12.81 14.64
C PHE A 191 16.70 -12.31 14.80
N ASP A 192 16.02 -12.76 15.86
CA ASP A 192 14.59 -12.46 16.08
C ASP A 192 14.27 -10.96 16.07
N HIS A 193 15.16 -10.14 16.60
CA HIS A 193 14.99 -8.69 16.69
C HIS A 193 15.11 -7.95 15.34
N PHE A 194 15.55 -8.63 14.29
CA PHE A 194 15.60 -8.09 12.92
C PHE A 194 14.50 -8.62 12.02
N LYS A 195 13.62 -9.50 12.50
CA LYS A 195 12.59 -10.13 11.66
C LYS A 195 11.72 -9.12 10.92
N GLU A 196 11.24 -8.09 11.61
CA GLU A 196 10.43 -7.02 11.01
C GLU A 196 11.19 -6.30 9.88
N GLN A 197 12.40 -5.83 10.15
CA GLN A 197 13.27 -5.17 9.16
C GLN A 197 13.64 -6.09 7.98
N VAL A 198 13.82 -7.39 8.24
CA VAL A 198 14.10 -8.39 7.21
C VAL A 198 12.87 -8.58 6.30
N LEU A 199 11.66 -8.59 6.86
CA LEU A 199 10.42 -8.68 6.07
C LEU A 199 10.20 -7.40 5.24
N GLU A 200 10.39 -6.22 5.83
CA GLU A 200 10.32 -4.94 5.09
C GLU A 200 11.35 -4.88 3.95
N GLY A 201 12.59 -5.30 4.24
CA GLY A 201 13.65 -5.47 3.27
C GLY A 201 13.21 -6.42 2.15
N PHE A 202 12.70 -7.60 2.49
CA PHE A 202 12.25 -8.57 1.51
C PHE A 202 11.14 -8.02 0.61
N ALA A 203 10.13 -7.37 1.17
CA ALA A 203 9.06 -6.71 0.41
C ALA A 203 9.62 -5.70 -0.60
N SER A 204 10.59 -4.88 -0.19
CA SER A 204 11.23 -3.90 -1.09
C SER A 204 11.97 -4.54 -2.26
N TRP A 205 12.63 -5.68 -2.04
CA TRP A 205 13.43 -6.40 -3.04
C TRP A 205 12.59 -7.26 -3.98
N LEU A 206 11.39 -7.68 -3.59
CA LEU A 206 10.51 -8.50 -4.44
C LEU A 206 10.19 -7.81 -5.78
N ARG A 207 10.05 -6.48 -5.78
CA ARG A 207 9.80 -5.69 -7.00
C ARG A 207 10.90 -5.82 -8.05
N LEU A 208 12.15 -6.01 -7.61
CA LEU A 208 13.34 -6.21 -8.44
C LEU A 208 13.68 -7.69 -8.69
N SER A 209 12.97 -8.62 -8.05
CA SER A 209 13.27 -10.06 -8.05
C SER A 209 12.54 -10.85 -9.15
N ARG A 210 12.05 -10.17 -10.21
CA ARG A 210 11.25 -10.78 -11.29
C ARG A 210 11.95 -11.90 -12.07
N GLY A 211 13.28 -12.00 -11.98
CA GLY A 211 14.04 -13.08 -12.58
C GLY A 211 13.99 -14.41 -11.81
N ILE A 212 13.49 -14.41 -10.56
CA ILE A 212 13.48 -15.59 -9.70
C ILE A 212 12.24 -16.45 -10.00
N PRO A 213 12.39 -17.78 -10.25
CA PRO A 213 11.25 -18.65 -10.50
C PRO A 213 10.29 -18.74 -9.30
N ALA A 214 8.99 -18.83 -9.58
CA ALA A 214 7.95 -18.95 -8.56
C ALA A 214 8.14 -20.16 -7.64
N SER A 215 8.62 -21.28 -8.17
CA SER A 215 8.93 -22.49 -7.39
C SER A 215 10.08 -22.28 -6.39
N THR A 216 11.07 -21.47 -6.76
CA THR A 216 12.18 -21.10 -5.87
C THR A 216 11.67 -20.20 -4.75
N LEU A 217 10.84 -19.20 -5.06
CA LEU A 217 10.23 -18.33 -4.05
C LEU A 217 9.28 -19.12 -3.12
N ALA A 218 8.48 -20.03 -3.66
CA ALA A 218 7.53 -20.84 -2.88
C ALA A 218 8.20 -21.69 -1.79
N SER A 219 9.48 -22.06 -1.97
CA SER A 219 10.28 -22.81 -1.01
C SER A 219 11.32 -21.95 -0.27
N HIS A 220 11.29 -20.63 -0.48
CA HIS A 220 12.30 -19.72 0.07
C HIS A 220 12.08 -19.46 1.56
N PRO A 221 13.14 -19.48 2.41
CA PRO A 221 13.01 -19.24 3.84
C PRO A 221 12.33 -17.91 4.21
N LEU A 222 12.59 -16.84 3.45
CA LEU A 222 11.93 -15.54 3.64
C LEU A 222 10.41 -15.61 3.43
N VAL A 223 9.94 -16.40 2.46
CA VAL A 223 8.50 -16.59 2.22
C VAL A 223 7.88 -17.38 3.37
N HIS A 224 8.52 -18.46 3.81
CA HIS A 224 8.06 -19.20 4.98
C HIS A 224 8.04 -18.36 6.26
N ALA A 225 9.05 -17.52 6.47
CA ALA A 225 9.11 -16.60 7.60
C ALA A 225 7.94 -15.60 7.57
N ALA A 226 7.66 -15.00 6.41
CA ALA A 226 6.53 -14.08 6.23
C ALA A 226 5.19 -14.77 6.51
N LEU A 227 4.96 -15.96 5.94
CA LEU A 227 3.73 -16.73 6.15
C LEU A 227 3.53 -17.09 7.63
N SER A 228 4.59 -17.52 8.32
CA SER A 228 4.52 -17.82 9.76
C SER A 228 4.28 -16.57 10.62
N SER A 229 4.66 -15.40 10.13
CA SER A 229 4.53 -14.13 10.85
C SER A 229 3.12 -13.54 10.77
N LEU A 230 2.25 -14.06 9.89
CA LEU A 230 0.83 -13.66 9.82
C LEU A 230 0.05 -13.97 11.10
N SER A 231 0.52 -14.92 11.93
CA SER A 231 -0.08 -15.20 13.24
C SER A 231 0.43 -14.30 14.37
N SER A 232 1.40 -13.41 14.11
CA SER A 232 2.03 -12.56 15.11
C SER A 232 1.54 -11.12 14.97
N GLU A 233 0.92 -10.58 16.02
CA GLU A 233 0.41 -9.19 16.04
C GLU A 233 1.53 -8.18 15.78
N GLN A 234 2.73 -8.41 16.33
CA GLN A 234 3.86 -7.50 16.14
C GLN A 234 4.39 -7.48 14.69
N LEU A 235 4.34 -8.61 13.98
CA LEU A 235 4.93 -8.76 12.64
C LEU A 235 3.88 -8.76 11.52
N LEU A 236 2.59 -8.64 11.87
CA LEU A 236 1.49 -8.81 10.93
C LEU A 236 1.59 -7.83 9.75
N GLU A 237 1.77 -6.54 10.01
CA GLU A 237 1.84 -5.53 8.95
C GLU A 237 3.01 -5.77 7.99
N ALA A 238 4.20 -6.07 8.52
CA ALA A 238 5.38 -6.40 7.71
C ALA A 238 5.17 -7.69 6.90
N ALA A 239 4.54 -8.71 7.49
CA ALA A 239 4.19 -9.95 6.81
C ALA A 239 3.16 -9.72 5.69
N VAL A 240 2.08 -8.99 5.96
CA VAL A 240 1.06 -8.63 4.98
C VAL A 240 1.69 -7.90 3.80
N ASN A 241 2.59 -6.94 4.03
CA ASN A 241 3.30 -6.23 2.97
C ASN A 241 4.10 -7.20 2.07
N VAL A 242 4.82 -8.17 2.66
CA VAL A 242 5.51 -9.21 1.89
C VAL A 242 4.53 -10.06 1.08
N ILE A 243 3.47 -10.57 1.69
CA ILE A 243 2.53 -11.47 1.00
C ILE A 243 1.80 -10.72 -0.12
N SER A 244 1.45 -9.45 0.08
CA SER A 244 0.80 -8.60 -0.93
C SER A 244 1.73 -8.40 -2.15
N GLU A 245 3.01 -8.10 -1.91
CA GLU A 245 4.01 -8.01 -3.00
C GLU A 245 4.22 -9.36 -3.70
N LEU A 246 4.18 -10.49 -2.99
CA LEU A 246 4.24 -11.83 -3.59
C LEU A 246 2.99 -12.15 -4.42
N ILE A 247 1.80 -11.71 -4.00
CA ILE A 247 0.57 -11.84 -4.77
C ILE A 247 0.71 -11.03 -6.08
N HIS A 248 1.11 -9.77 -6.00
CA HIS A 248 1.34 -8.94 -7.19
C HIS A 248 2.45 -9.49 -8.10
N PHE A 249 3.49 -10.11 -7.53
CA PHE A 249 4.56 -10.78 -8.26
C PHE A 249 4.01 -11.85 -9.21
N THR A 250 3.01 -12.63 -8.77
CA THR A 250 2.43 -13.71 -9.59
C THR A 250 1.65 -13.22 -10.82
N VAL A 251 1.26 -11.94 -10.87
CA VAL A 251 0.43 -11.37 -11.95
C VAL A 251 1.22 -10.38 -12.83
N CYS A 252 2.17 -9.65 -12.26
CA CYS A 252 2.97 -8.63 -12.97
C CYS A 252 4.10 -9.20 -13.84
N GLY A 253 4.39 -10.51 -13.77
CA GLY A 253 5.39 -11.20 -14.58
C GLY A 253 4.92 -11.40 -16.02
N GLY A 254 5.19 -10.43 -16.89
CA GLY A 254 4.72 -10.41 -18.27
C GLY A 254 4.81 -11.75 -19.03
N SER A 255 3.75 -12.07 -19.78
CA SER A 255 3.63 -13.18 -20.74
C SER A 255 3.78 -14.62 -20.24
N GLY A 256 4.08 -14.84 -18.95
CA GLY A 256 4.03 -16.18 -18.37
C GLY A 256 2.58 -16.64 -18.22
N ASP A 257 2.29 -17.85 -18.68
CA ASP A 257 1.05 -18.55 -18.33
C ASP A 257 0.95 -18.63 -16.81
N LEU A 258 -0.24 -18.36 -16.23
CA LEU A 258 -0.49 -18.46 -14.78
C LEU A 258 0.00 -19.81 -14.22
N SER A 259 0.04 -20.85 -15.06
CA SER A 259 0.63 -22.16 -14.76
C SER A 259 2.06 -22.09 -14.19
N ALA A 260 2.92 -21.18 -14.64
CA ALA A 260 4.28 -21.03 -14.15
C ALA A 260 4.32 -20.46 -12.72
N GLN A 261 3.27 -19.75 -12.30
CA GLN A 261 3.17 -19.08 -11.00
C GLN A 261 2.40 -19.93 -9.98
N MET A 262 1.70 -20.99 -10.43
CA MET A 262 0.92 -21.89 -9.58
C MET A 262 1.64 -22.43 -8.35
N PRO A 263 2.94 -22.79 -8.39
CA PRO A 263 3.64 -23.24 -7.19
C PRO A 263 3.62 -22.21 -6.04
N LEU A 264 3.74 -20.92 -6.37
CA LEU A 264 3.68 -19.86 -5.38
C LEU A 264 2.23 -19.59 -4.96
N ILE A 265 1.29 -19.53 -5.90
CA ILE A 265 -0.15 -19.33 -5.62
C ILE A 265 -0.67 -20.41 -4.65
N HIS A 266 -0.32 -21.68 -4.87
CA HIS A 266 -0.72 -22.80 -4.01
C HIS A 266 -0.17 -22.71 -2.59
N VAL A 267 0.93 -21.99 -2.37
CA VAL A 267 1.47 -21.73 -1.04
C VAL A 267 0.78 -20.52 -0.41
N LEU A 268 0.58 -19.43 -1.16
CA LEU A 268 0.04 -18.18 -0.62
C LEU A 268 -1.46 -18.29 -0.26
N VAL A 269 -2.29 -18.76 -1.19
CA VAL A 269 -3.76 -18.71 -1.06
C VAL A 269 -4.26 -19.41 0.22
N PRO A 270 -3.84 -20.65 0.54
CA PRO A 270 -4.32 -21.31 1.76
C PRO A 270 -3.95 -20.55 3.05
N HIS A 271 -2.77 -19.93 3.09
CA HIS A 271 -2.34 -19.17 4.27
C HIS A 271 -3.13 -17.88 4.44
N VAL A 272 -3.43 -17.18 3.34
CA VAL A 272 -4.34 -16.01 3.38
C VAL A 272 -5.73 -16.43 3.84
N MET A 273 -6.26 -17.53 3.29
CA MET A 273 -7.58 -18.05 3.66
C MET A 273 -7.67 -18.48 5.14
N ASN A 274 -6.58 -18.91 5.76
CA ASN A 274 -6.55 -19.23 7.20
C ASN A 274 -6.77 -17.98 8.10
N LEU A 275 -6.60 -16.77 7.57
CA LEU A 275 -6.88 -15.52 8.29
C LEU A 275 -8.34 -15.11 8.23
N LYS A 276 -9.18 -15.80 7.45
CA LYS A 276 -10.58 -15.44 7.22
C LYS A 276 -11.35 -15.24 8.54
N GLU A 277 -11.18 -16.15 9.50
CA GLU A 277 -11.89 -16.07 10.78
C GLU A 277 -11.52 -14.80 11.59
N GLN A 278 -10.33 -14.24 11.38
CA GLN A 278 -9.89 -13.03 12.07
C GLN A 278 -10.59 -11.76 11.60
N LEU A 279 -11.15 -11.75 10.38
CA LEU A 279 -11.92 -10.62 9.85
C LEU A 279 -13.19 -10.31 10.67
N GLY A 280 -13.75 -11.34 11.32
CA GLY A 280 -14.95 -11.23 12.15
C GLY A 280 -14.66 -11.26 13.65
N ASP A 281 -13.39 -11.29 14.06
CA ASP A 281 -13.01 -11.38 15.46
C ASP A 281 -13.08 -10.00 16.13
N SER A 282 -14.11 -9.79 16.95
CA SER A 282 -14.30 -8.53 17.70
C SER A 282 -13.21 -8.23 18.72
N SER A 283 -12.33 -9.19 19.03
CA SER A 283 -11.20 -8.98 19.95
C SER A 283 -9.94 -8.45 19.28
N LYS A 284 -9.89 -8.46 17.93
CA LYS A 284 -8.76 -7.97 17.16
C LYS A 284 -8.73 -6.45 17.07
N ASP A 285 -7.52 -5.91 16.99
CA ASP A 285 -7.32 -4.49 16.73
C ASP A 285 -7.78 -4.12 15.32
N GLU A 286 -8.34 -2.93 15.16
CA GLU A 286 -8.88 -2.48 13.88
C GLU A 286 -7.81 -2.37 12.79
N GLU A 287 -6.58 -1.95 13.14
CA GLU A 287 -5.47 -1.88 12.18
C GLU A 287 -5.01 -3.27 11.74
N ASP A 288 -5.05 -4.27 12.64
CA ASP A 288 -4.79 -5.68 12.28
C ASP A 288 -5.85 -6.19 11.29
N VAL A 289 -7.14 -5.95 11.58
CA VAL A 289 -8.25 -6.34 10.69
C VAL A 289 -8.11 -5.65 9.34
N LYS A 290 -7.73 -4.37 9.34
CA LYS A 290 -7.47 -3.58 8.12
C LYS A 290 -6.31 -4.15 7.30
N ALA A 291 -5.22 -4.55 7.93
CA ALA A 291 -4.09 -5.19 7.27
C ALA A 291 -4.50 -6.53 6.62
N ILE A 292 -5.27 -7.36 7.34
CA ILE A 292 -5.79 -8.64 6.82
C ILE A 292 -6.77 -8.39 5.67
N ALA A 293 -7.68 -7.43 5.81
CA ALA A 293 -8.64 -7.05 4.78
C ALA A 293 -7.96 -6.58 3.49
N ARG A 294 -6.89 -5.78 3.60
CA ARG A 294 -6.05 -5.39 2.46
C ARG A 294 -5.48 -6.62 1.74
N LEU A 295 -4.99 -7.61 2.48
CA LEU A 295 -4.46 -8.83 1.90
C LEU A 295 -5.52 -9.63 1.11
N PHE A 296 -6.75 -9.71 1.64
CA PHE A 296 -7.87 -10.31 0.92
C PHE A 296 -8.25 -9.52 -0.34
N ALA A 297 -8.28 -8.19 -0.25
CA ALA A 297 -8.54 -7.33 -1.41
C ALA A 297 -7.47 -7.52 -2.51
N ASP A 298 -6.19 -7.52 -2.16
CA ASP A 298 -5.08 -7.73 -3.09
C ASP A 298 -5.14 -9.11 -3.75
N MET A 299 -5.49 -10.16 -2.97
CA MET A 299 -5.73 -11.50 -3.49
C MET A 299 -6.92 -11.54 -4.46
N GLY A 300 -8.02 -10.87 -4.11
CA GLY A 300 -9.21 -10.76 -4.95
C GLY A 300 -8.92 -10.08 -6.28
N ASP A 301 -8.29 -8.89 -6.24
CA ASP A 301 -7.96 -8.10 -7.42
C ASP A 301 -6.94 -8.82 -8.32
N SER A 302 -5.91 -9.42 -7.74
CA SER A 302 -4.85 -10.09 -8.51
C SER A 302 -5.34 -11.38 -9.18
N TYR A 303 -6.21 -12.14 -8.52
CA TYR A 303 -6.71 -13.43 -9.04
C TYR A 303 -8.13 -13.35 -9.59
N VAL A 304 -8.64 -12.16 -9.91
CA VAL A 304 -10.02 -11.94 -10.36
C VAL A 304 -10.40 -12.82 -11.57
N GLU A 305 -9.48 -13.04 -12.51
CA GLU A 305 -9.72 -13.92 -13.67
C GLU A 305 -9.90 -15.39 -13.28
N LEU A 306 -9.11 -15.88 -12.33
CA LEU A 306 -9.21 -17.23 -11.79
C LEU A 306 -10.49 -17.37 -10.96
N ILE A 307 -10.79 -16.39 -10.12
CA ILE A 307 -12.00 -16.35 -9.30
C ILE A 307 -13.25 -16.37 -10.19
N ALA A 308 -13.25 -15.61 -11.28
CA ALA A 308 -14.37 -15.54 -12.23
C ALA A 308 -14.72 -16.88 -12.88
N THR A 309 -13.87 -17.91 -12.79
CA THR A 309 -14.22 -19.27 -13.24
C THR A 309 -15.34 -19.90 -12.41
N GLY A 310 -15.53 -19.44 -11.16
CA GLY A 310 -16.58 -19.91 -10.26
C GLY A 310 -16.36 -21.36 -9.78
N SER A 311 -15.10 -21.76 -9.56
CA SER A 311 -14.79 -23.01 -8.85
C SER A 311 -15.18 -22.92 -7.38
N ASP A 312 -15.30 -24.06 -6.69
CA ASP A 312 -15.62 -24.08 -5.26
C ASP A 312 -14.61 -23.28 -4.42
N ASP A 313 -13.30 -23.41 -4.72
CA ASP A 313 -12.24 -22.63 -4.09
C ASP A 313 -12.39 -21.12 -4.33
N SER A 314 -12.77 -20.73 -5.56
CA SER A 314 -13.06 -19.33 -5.89
C SER A 314 -14.20 -18.77 -5.05
N MET A 315 -15.22 -19.59 -4.78
CA MET A 315 -16.36 -19.19 -3.97
C MET A 315 -16.00 -19.02 -2.49
N LEU A 316 -14.98 -19.72 -1.98
CA LEU A 316 -14.47 -19.49 -0.63
C LEU A 316 -13.80 -18.10 -0.52
N ILE A 317 -13.02 -17.71 -1.53
CA ILE A 317 -12.42 -16.37 -1.59
C ILE A 317 -13.52 -15.29 -1.65
N ILE A 318 -14.56 -15.50 -2.46
CA ILE A 318 -15.72 -14.59 -2.53
C ILE A 318 -16.39 -14.41 -1.18
N GLN A 319 -16.54 -15.47 -0.39
CA GLN A 319 -17.11 -15.38 0.95
C GLN A 319 -16.24 -14.52 1.88
N ALA A 320 -14.91 -14.68 1.83
CA ALA A 320 -14.00 -13.84 2.60
C ALA A 320 -14.07 -12.36 2.16
N LEU A 321 -14.17 -12.09 0.85
CA LEU A 321 -14.34 -10.73 0.33
C LEU A 321 -15.68 -10.10 0.74
N LEU A 322 -16.74 -10.90 0.84
CA LEU A 322 -18.04 -10.44 1.39
C LEU A 322 -17.94 -10.13 2.89
N GLU A 323 -17.17 -10.91 3.65
CA GLU A 323 -16.90 -10.62 5.07
C GLU A 323 -16.17 -9.29 5.23
N VAL A 324 -15.15 -9.01 4.41
CA VAL A 324 -14.50 -7.68 4.37
C VAL A 324 -15.52 -6.58 4.02
N ALA A 325 -16.33 -6.77 2.96
CA ALA A 325 -17.35 -5.81 2.55
C ALA A 325 -18.44 -5.56 3.62
N SER A 326 -18.64 -6.52 4.53
CA SER A 326 -19.58 -6.43 5.65
C SER A 326 -19.06 -5.64 6.85
N HIS A 327 -17.74 -5.40 6.94
CA HIS A 327 -17.11 -4.74 8.08
C HIS A 327 -17.69 -3.34 8.33
N PRO A 328 -18.06 -2.95 9.56
CA PRO A 328 -18.75 -1.67 9.82
C PRO A 328 -17.97 -0.46 9.29
N GLU A 329 -16.65 -0.44 9.47
CA GLU A 329 -15.80 0.65 9.00
C GLU A 329 -15.70 0.74 7.47
N TYR A 330 -15.93 1.94 6.94
CA TYR A 330 -15.93 2.20 5.50
C TYR A 330 -14.56 1.94 4.88
N ASP A 331 -13.48 2.36 5.54
CA ASP A 331 -12.11 2.23 5.04
C ASP A 331 -11.70 0.77 4.83
N ILE A 332 -12.25 -0.16 5.64
CA ILE A 332 -12.02 -1.59 5.49
C ILE A 332 -12.94 -2.16 4.40
N SER A 333 -14.24 -1.88 4.48
CA SER A 333 -15.21 -2.45 3.54
C SER A 333 -14.99 -2.04 2.08
N SER A 334 -14.53 -0.81 1.87
CA SER A 334 -14.32 -0.21 0.54
C SER A 334 -13.12 -0.80 -0.20
N MET A 335 -12.20 -1.48 0.51
CA MET A 335 -11.04 -2.14 -0.09
C MET A 335 -11.41 -3.15 -1.18
N THR A 336 -12.59 -3.80 -1.05
CA THR A 336 -13.04 -4.82 -2.00
C THR A 336 -13.82 -4.27 -3.20
N TYR A 337 -14.11 -2.97 -3.25
CA TYR A 337 -15.02 -2.42 -4.28
C TYR A 337 -14.42 -2.50 -5.68
N ASN A 338 -13.10 -2.31 -5.82
CA ASN A 338 -12.40 -2.49 -7.10
C ASN A 338 -12.53 -3.93 -7.60
N PHE A 339 -12.37 -4.91 -6.71
CA PHE A 339 -12.57 -6.32 -7.05
C PHE A 339 -13.97 -6.57 -7.60
N TRP A 340 -15.02 -6.07 -6.94
CA TRP A 340 -16.40 -6.29 -7.39
C TRP A 340 -16.67 -5.68 -8.77
N HIS A 341 -16.10 -4.50 -9.04
CA HIS A 341 -16.14 -3.86 -10.35
C HIS A 341 -15.42 -4.70 -11.41
N ASN A 342 -14.18 -5.14 -11.12
CA ASN A 342 -13.37 -5.95 -12.03
C ASN A 342 -14.03 -7.30 -12.34
N LEU A 343 -14.57 -7.97 -11.32
CA LEU A 343 -15.30 -9.22 -11.44
C LEU A 343 -16.54 -9.04 -12.32
N GLN A 344 -17.35 -8.02 -12.05
CA GLN A 344 -18.52 -7.69 -12.87
C GLN A 344 -18.14 -7.46 -14.33
N THR A 345 -17.03 -6.75 -14.56
CA THR A 345 -16.54 -6.46 -15.89
C THR A 345 -16.15 -7.74 -16.62
N ILE A 346 -15.42 -8.66 -15.98
CA ILE A 346 -15.03 -9.96 -16.57
C ILE A 346 -16.25 -10.84 -16.83
N LEU A 347 -17.23 -10.84 -15.93
CA LEU A 347 -18.43 -11.65 -16.09
C LEU A 347 -19.33 -11.18 -17.24
N THR A 348 -19.30 -9.88 -17.56
CA THR A 348 -20.21 -9.28 -18.55
C THR A 348 -19.57 -9.02 -19.91
N ARG A 349 -18.26 -8.74 -19.98
CA ARG A 349 -17.55 -8.46 -21.23
C ARG A 349 -17.42 -9.72 -22.08
N ARG A 350 -17.76 -9.61 -23.37
CA ARG A 350 -17.67 -10.70 -24.33
C ARG A 350 -16.23 -11.17 -24.57
N GLU A 351 -15.28 -10.24 -24.49
CA GLU A 351 -13.85 -10.50 -24.70
C GLU A 351 -13.30 -11.59 -23.76
N SER A 352 -13.81 -11.64 -22.53
CA SER A 352 -13.42 -12.63 -21.51
C SER A 352 -13.80 -14.07 -21.85
N TYR A 353 -14.61 -14.29 -22.90
CA TYR A 353 -15.10 -15.61 -23.30
C TYR A 353 -14.62 -16.05 -24.69
N LEU A 354 -13.83 -15.24 -25.40
CA LEU A 354 -13.43 -15.53 -26.79
C LEU A 354 -12.70 -16.87 -26.96
N THR A 355 -12.08 -17.37 -25.89
CA THR A 355 -11.39 -18.68 -25.84
C THR A 355 -12.33 -19.88 -25.97
N TYR A 356 -13.63 -19.73 -25.73
CA TYR A 356 -14.62 -20.81 -25.82
C TYR A 356 -15.12 -21.09 -27.24
N GLY A 357 -14.59 -20.37 -28.24
CA GLY A 357 -14.78 -20.66 -29.66
C GLY A 357 -16.18 -20.34 -30.17
N SER A 358 -17.14 -21.23 -29.96
CA SER A 358 -18.50 -21.10 -30.53
C SER A 358 -19.37 -20.14 -29.73
N GLU A 359 -20.22 -19.34 -30.40
CA GLU A 359 -21.18 -18.43 -29.74
C GLU A 359 -22.09 -19.14 -28.73
N GLY A 360 -22.51 -20.38 -29.02
CA GLY A 360 -23.32 -21.17 -28.10
C GLY A 360 -22.57 -21.55 -26.83
N SER A 361 -21.28 -21.90 -26.93
CA SER A 361 -20.42 -22.21 -25.78
C SER A 361 -20.12 -20.96 -24.96
N ILE A 362 -19.87 -19.83 -25.62
CA ILE A 362 -19.65 -18.53 -24.98
C ILE A 362 -20.86 -18.15 -24.12
N GLU A 363 -22.05 -18.20 -24.70
CA GLU A 363 -23.27 -17.80 -24.00
C GLU A 363 -23.65 -18.81 -22.90
N ALA A 364 -23.42 -20.10 -23.09
CA ALA A 364 -23.64 -21.11 -22.06
C ALA A 364 -22.71 -20.89 -20.84
N GLU A 365 -21.42 -20.65 -21.09
CA GLU A 365 -20.44 -20.43 -20.03
C GLU A 365 -20.69 -19.11 -19.29
N ARG A 366 -21.01 -18.04 -20.03
CA ARG A 366 -21.40 -16.76 -19.45
C ARG A 366 -22.62 -16.91 -18.53
N ASN A 367 -23.66 -17.60 -18.99
CA ASN A 367 -24.86 -17.84 -18.19
C ASN A 367 -24.56 -18.70 -16.94
N ARG A 368 -23.68 -19.70 -17.07
CA ARG A 368 -23.21 -20.51 -15.93
C ARG A 368 -22.53 -19.64 -14.88
N ARG A 369 -21.55 -18.82 -15.27
CA ARG A 369 -20.83 -17.94 -14.33
C ARG A 369 -21.76 -16.91 -13.71
N LEU A 370 -22.59 -16.23 -14.50
CA LEU A 370 -23.58 -15.28 -13.98
C LEU A 370 -24.54 -15.93 -12.98
N HIS A 371 -24.93 -17.19 -13.20
CA HIS A 371 -25.77 -17.93 -12.26
C HIS A 371 -25.06 -18.17 -10.93
N VAL A 372 -23.80 -18.61 -10.95
CA VAL A 372 -22.97 -18.86 -9.75
C VAL A 372 -22.77 -17.57 -8.94
N PHE A 373 -22.46 -16.45 -9.60
CA PHE A 373 -22.17 -15.18 -8.93
C PHE A 373 -23.41 -14.37 -8.54
N ARG A 374 -24.62 -14.80 -8.93
CA ARG A 374 -25.85 -14.09 -8.58
C ARG A 374 -26.00 -13.93 -7.07
N ALA A 375 -25.91 -15.02 -6.31
CA ALA A 375 -26.10 -14.98 -4.85
C ALA A 375 -25.05 -14.09 -4.13
N PRO A 376 -23.74 -14.15 -4.45
CA PRO A 376 -22.77 -13.20 -3.93
C PRO A 376 -23.10 -11.73 -4.19
N PHE A 377 -23.52 -11.38 -5.42
CA PHE A 377 -23.89 -9.99 -5.73
C PHE A 377 -25.19 -9.57 -5.01
N GLU A 378 -26.15 -10.48 -4.79
CA GLU A 378 -27.33 -10.19 -3.97
C GLU A 378 -26.94 -9.88 -2.51
N MET A 379 -26.00 -10.66 -1.96
CA MET A 379 -25.45 -10.41 -0.62
C MET A 379 -24.71 -9.08 -0.57
N LEU A 380 -23.86 -8.78 -1.55
CA LEU A 380 -23.12 -7.52 -1.64
C LEU A 380 -24.07 -6.32 -1.63
N VAL A 381 -25.14 -6.35 -2.44
CA VAL A 381 -26.17 -5.29 -2.44
C VAL A 381 -26.75 -5.12 -1.05
N SER A 382 -27.12 -6.21 -0.38
CA SER A 382 -27.62 -6.15 1.00
C SER A 382 -26.61 -5.48 1.94
N LEU A 383 -25.34 -5.88 1.88
CA LEU A 383 -24.28 -5.37 2.76
C LEU A 383 -23.99 -3.88 2.52
N VAL A 384 -23.87 -3.42 1.28
CA VAL A 384 -23.53 -2.00 1.03
C VAL A 384 -24.72 -1.06 1.23
N SER A 385 -25.96 -1.57 1.19
CA SER A 385 -27.17 -0.73 1.24
C SER A 385 -27.35 0.06 2.54
N PHE A 386 -26.89 -0.44 3.69
CA PHE A 386 -27.07 0.29 4.95
C PHE A 386 -26.15 1.52 5.03
N ARG A 387 -25.04 1.53 4.28
CA ARG A 387 -24.02 2.59 4.32
C ARG A 387 -24.47 3.91 3.71
N VAL A 388 -25.59 3.91 2.99
CA VAL A 388 -26.18 5.12 2.41
C VAL A 388 -27.35 5.66 3.24
N GLU A 389 -27.61 5.05 4.40
CA GLU A 389 -28.50 5.59 5.42
C GLU A 389 -27.85 6.81 6.09
N TYR A 390 -28.63 7.87 6.29
CA TYR A 390 -28.09 9.06 6.96
C TYR A 390 -27.90 8.79 8.45
N PRO A 391 -26.76 9.17 9.04
CA PRO A 391 -26.58 9.18 10.48
C PRO A 391 -27.65 10.00 11.19
N LYS A 392 -27.98 9.65 12.43
CA LYS A 392 -29.03 10.35 13.21
C LYS A 392 -28.63 11.80 13.54
N ASP A 393 -27.34 12.00 13.72
CA ASP A 393 -26.61 13.23 13.99
C ASP A 393 -26.09 13.90 12.72
N TYR A 394 -26.62 13.56 11.54
CA TYR A 394 -26.15 14.09 10.25
C TYR A 394 -26.05 15.62 10.20
N GLU A 395 -26.94 16.35 10.88
CA GLU A 395 -26.91 17.82 10.88
C GLU A 395 -25.88 18.42 11.84
N GLU A 396 -25.36 17.61 12.76
CA GLU A 396 -24.33 17.98 13.76
C GLU A 396 -22.91 17.60 13.31
N LEU A 397 -22.79 16.81 12.23
CA LEU A 397 -21.52 16.42 11.64
C LEU A 397 -20.71 17.63 11.14
N SER A 398 -19.38 17.48 11.14
CA SER A 398 -18.49 18.49 10.58
C SER A 398 -18.59 18.57 9.06
N GLU A 399 -18.07 19.66 8.47
CA GLU A 399 -17.98 19.78 7.00
C GLU A 399 -17.11 18.68 6.36
N GLU A 400 -16.14 18.14 7.10
CA GLU A 400 -15.27 17.06 6.65
C GLU A 400 -16.04 15.73 6.64
N ASP A 401 -16.72 15.40 7.73
CA ASP A 401 -17.57 14.21 7.81
C ASP A 401 -18.70 14.21 6.78
N HIS A 402 -19.25 15.39 6.44
CA HIS A 402 -20.22 15.53 5.35
C HIS A 402 -19.63 15.18 3.99
N LYS A 403 -18.38 15.57 3.73
CA LYS A 403 -17.68 15.25 2.48
C LYS A 403 -17.36 13.76 2.43
N ASP A 404 -16.91 13.17 3.53
CA ASP A 404 -16.56 11.76 3.61
C ASP A 404 -17.81 10.89 3.42
N PHE A 405 -18.90 11.20 4.12
CA PHE A 405 -20.18 10.50 3.92
C PHE A 405 -20.68 10.63 2.47
N LYS A 406 -20.50 11.79 1.84
CA LYS A 406 -20.83 11.98 0.42
C LYS A 406 -19.96 11.11 -0.49
N HIS A 407 -18.67 10.97 -0.19
CA HIS A 407 -17.76 10.10 -0.93
C HIS A 407 -18.16 8.63 -0.79
N THR A 408 -18.41 8.16 0.44
CA THR A 408 -18.94 6.82 0.72
C THR A 408 -20.17 6.51 -0.11
N ARG A 409 -21.12 7.45 -0.19
CA ARG A 409 -22.35 7.26 -0.98
C ARG A 409 -22.12 7.15 -2.48
N TYR A 410 -21.11 7.84 -3.03
CA TYR A 410 -20.76 7.67 -4.44
C TYR A 410 -20.11 6.32 -4.70
N ALA A 411 -19.16 5.92 -3.86
CA ALA A 411 -18.53 4.61 -3.98
C ALA A 411 -19.55 3.46 -3.89
N VAL A 412 -20.47 3.51 -2.92
CA VAL A 412 -21.55 2.53 -2.81
C VAL A 412 -22.49 2.58 -4.03
N SER A 413 -22.76 3.76 -4.57
CA SER A 413 -23.56 3.89 -5.80
C SER A 413 -22.93 3.16 -6.98
N ASP A 414 -21.62 3.26 -7.14
CA ASP A 414 -20.88 2.59 -8.22
C ASP A 414 -20.97 1.06 -8.05
N VAL A 415 -20.76 0.55 -6.84
CA VAL A 415 -20.94 -0.88 -6.53
C VAL A 415 -22.37 -1.37 -6.81
N LEU A 416 -23.39 -0.57 -6.48
CA LEU A 416 -24.79 -0.91 -6.77
C LEU A 416 -25.10 -0.92 -8.28
N ILE A 417 -24.46 -0.03 -9.05
CA ILE A 417 -24.56 -0.02 -10.51
C ILE A 417 -23.95 -1.31 -11.08
N ASP A 418 -22.75 -1.68 -10.63
CA ASP A 418 -22.07 -2.89 -11.05
C ASP A 418 -22.90 -4.13 -10.71
N ALA A 419 -23.37 -4.25 -9.46
CA ALA A 419 -24.25 -5.34 -9.07
C ALA A 419 -25.54 -5.40 -9.91
N THR A 420 -26.09 -4.25 -10.31
CA THR A 420 -27.28 -4.19 -11.17
C THR A 420 -27.03 -4.76 -12.56
N THR A 421 -25.81 -4.66 -13.09
CA THR A 421 -25.48 -5.27 -14.38
C THR A 421 -25.50 -6.81 -14.34
N ILE A 422 -25.25 -7.41 -13.17
CA ILE A 422 -25.26 -8.86 -12.94
C ILE A 422 -26.67 -9.36 -12.58
N LEU A 423 -27.32 -8.72 -11.61
CA LEU A 423 -28.62 -9.15 -11.07
C LEU A 423 -29.82 -8.76 -11.94
N GLY A 424 -29.65 -7.68 -12.72
CA GLY A 424 -30.72 -6.98 -13.40
C GLY A 424 -31.47 -6.02 -12.47
N GLY A 425 -31.95 -4.90 -13.04
CA GLY A 425 -32.58 -3.81 -12.29
C GLY A 425 -33.76 -4.22 -11.42
N GLN A 426 -34.59 -5.17 -11.87
CA GLN A 426 -35.75 -5.62 -11.08
C GLN A 426 -35.34 -6.33 -9.78
N GLN A 427 -34.31 -7.19 -9.83
CA GLN A 427 -33.85 -7.93 -8.66
C GLN A 427 -33.14 -7.00 -7.68
N THR A 428 -32.25 -6.12 -8.16
CA THR A 428 -31.60 -5.12 -7.30
C THR A 428 -32.63 -4.23 -6.61
N LEU A 429 -33.61 -3.70 -7.36
CA LEU A 429 -34.67 -2.88 -6.78
C LEU A 429 -35.49 -3.64 -5.74
N LYS A 430 -35.77 -4.92 -5.96
CA LYS A 430 -36.48 -5.76 -4.99
C LYS A 430 -35.70 -5.81 -3.67
N ILE A 431 -34.40 -6.10 -3.70
CA ILE A 431 -33.54 -6.17 -2.50
C ILE A 431 -33.53 -4.83 -1.77
N LEU A 432 -33.32 -3.73 -2.50
CA LEU A 432 -33.30 -2.38 -1.92
C LEU A 432 -34.67 -1.98 -1.34
N SER A 433 -35.76 -2.36 -2.00
CA SER A 433 -37.13 -2.07 -1.53
C SER A 433 -37.53 -2.89 -0.30
N MET A 434 -37.05 -4.12 -0.14
CA MET A 434 -37.36 -4.93 1.05
C MET A 434 -36.84 -4.27 2.33
N LYS A 435 -35.66 -3.62 2.27
CA LYS A 435 -35.13 -2.83 3.40
C LYS A 435 -35.99 -1.62 3.73
N LEU A 436 -36.51 -0.92 2.71
CA LEU A 436 -37.49 0.16 2.90
C LEU A 436 -38.74 -0.36 3.63
N PHE A 437 -39.32 -1.48 3.20
CA PHE A 437 -40.51 -2.05 3.84
C PHE A 437 -40.27 -2.51 5.29
N GLN A 438 -39.10 -3.07 5.60
CA GLN A 438 -38.73 -3.45 6.96
C GLN A 438 -38.63 -2.24 7.90
N LEU A 439 -38.11 -1.11 7.43
CA LEU A 439 -38.05 0.15 8.19
C LEU A 439 -39.45 0.79 8.40
N PHE A 440 -40.34 0.69 7.41
CA PHE A 440 -41.74 1.11 7.56
C PHE A 440 -42.55 0.21 8.50
N ALA A 441 -42.20 -1.07 8.59
CA ALA A 441 -42.86 -2.00 9.51
C ALA A 441 -42.42 -1.76 10.97
N SER A 442 -41.14 -1.51 11.23
CA SER A 442 -40.63 -1.25 12.58
C SER A 442 -41.08 0.09 13.18
N THR A 443 -41.27 1.12 12.35
CA THR A 443 -41.84 2.42 12.75
C THR A 443 -43.32 2.35 13.12
N ASN A 444 -44.08 1.42 12.55
CA ASN A 444 -45.49 1.22 12.93
C ASN A 444 -45.69 0.48 14.27
N TYR A 445 -44.64 -0.12 14.85
CA TYR A 445 -44.70 -0.76 16.17
C TYR A 445 -44.32 0.17 17.33
N LEU A 446 -43.67 1.31 17.06
CA LEU A 446 -43.41 2.37 18.04
C LEU A 446 -44.38 3.52 17.74
N GLY A 447 -45.52 3.51 18.45
CA GLY A 447 -46.59 4.47 18.21
C GLY A 447 -46.15 5.94 18.23
N GLN A 448 -46.72 6.70 17.30
CA GLN A 448 -46.72 8.16 17.20
C GLN A 448 -45.36 8.84 16.92
N GLN A 449 -44.87 8.75 15.68
CA GLN A 449 -44.17 9.87 15.05
C GLN A 449 -44.67 10.05 13.62
N ASP A 450 -44.75 11.32 13.18
CA ASP A 450 -45.27 11.74 11.88
C ASP A 450 -44.66 10.92 10.72
N PRO A 451 -45.47 10.37 9.81
CA PRO A 451 -44.99 9.56 8.68
C PRO A 451 -44.15 10.36 7.67
N PHE A 452 -44.07 11.69 7.82
CA PHE A 452 -43.23 12.59 7.02
C PHE A 452 -41.85 12.88 7.62
N SER A 453 -41.53 12.38 8.83
CA SER A 453 -40.23 12.61 9.49
C SER A 453 -39.16 11.57 9.15
N VAL A 454 -39.54 10.45 8.52
CA VAL A 454 -38.60 9.44 8.04
C VAL A 454 -37.96 9.98 6.76
N LYS A 455 -36.75 10.55 6.84
CA LYS A 455 -35.94 10.90 5.65
C LYS A 455 -35.83 9.61 4.81
N PRO A 456 -36.51 9.50 3.64
CA PRO A 456 -36.49 8.25 2.88
C PRO A 456 -35.05 7.96 2.44
N LEU A 457 -34.61 6.70 2.59
CA LEU A 457 -33.32 6.21 2.11
C LEU A 457 -32.95 6.90 0.79
N ALA A 458 -31.85 7.66 0.79
CA ALA A 458 -31.41 8.37 -0.42
C ALA A 458 -30.82 7.45 -1.50
N VAL A 459 -31.04 6.13 -1.36
CA VAL A 459 -30.91 5.12 -2.41
C VAL A 459 -31.73 5.50 -3.63
N ILE A 460 -32.96 6.02 -3.48
CA ILE A 460 -33.85 6.30 -4.62
C ILE A 460 -33.31 7.45 -5.51
N PRO A 461 -32.89 8.62 -4.98
CA PRO A 461 -32.20 9.64 -5.77
C PRO A 461 -30.89 9.17 -6.40
N LEU A 462 -30.11 8.31 -5.73
CA LEU A 462 -28.87 7.73 -6.26
C LEU A 462 -29.14 6.80 -7.46
N LEU A 463 -30.14 5.92 -7.36
CA LEU A 463 -30.58 5.05 -8.45
C LEU A 463 -31.19 5.85 -9.63
N CYS A 464 -31.87 6.97 -9.35
CA CYS A 464 -32.37 7.90 -10.37
C CYS A 464 -31.24 8.60 -11.14
N ARG A 465 -30.13 8.94 -10.46
CA ARG A 465 -28.94 9.53 -11.09
C ARG A 465 -28.13 8.49 -11.89
N ALA A 466 -28.14 7.24 -11.45
CA ALA A 466 -27.52 6.08 -12.12
C ALA A 466 -28.26 5.58 -13.37
N GLY A 467 -29.34 6.25 -13.81
CA GLY A 467 -30.09 5.88 -15.02
C GLY A 467 -30.94 4.62 -14.91
N ILE A 468 -31.04 4.00 -13.73
CA ILE A 468 -31.76 2.74 -13.48
C ILE A 468 -33.29 2.92 -13.65
N THR A 469 -33.80 4.14 -13.46
CA THR A 469 -35.22 4.47 -13.70
C THR A 469 -35.58 4.69 -15.17
N SER A 470 -34.62 4.85 -16.08
CA SER A 470 -34.93 5.06 -17.50
C SER A 470 -35.48 3.82 -18.21
N LYS A 471 -35.19 2.61 -17.69
CA LYS A 471 -35.69 1.33 -18.23
C LYS A 471 -36.98 0.83 -17.58
N LEU A 472 -37.42 1.42 -16.48
CA LEU A 472 -38.65 1.06 -15.79
C LEU A 472 -39.57 2.27 -15.75
N LYS A 473 -40.72 2.18 -16.42
CA LYS A 473 -41.83 3.16 -16.36
C LYS A 473 -42.38 3.28 -14.91
N LEU A 474 -41.61 3.83 -13.98
CA LEU A 474 -41.99 4.06 -12.58
C LEU A 474 -42.64 5.44 -12.36
N LYS A 475 -43.20 6.05 -13.43
CA LYS A 475 -43.70 7.42 -13.40
C LYS A 475 -45.10 7.60 -12.78
N LYS A 476 -45.68 6.62 -12.05
CA LYS A 476 -47.12 6.67 -11.70
C LYS A 476 -47.58 6.15 -10.33
N THR A 477 -46.71 5.87 -9.35
CA THR A 477 -47.19 5.21 -8.10
C THR A 477 -46.80 5.86 -6.77
N PHE A 478 -46.57 7.18 -6.73
CA PHE A 478 -46.57 7.91 -5.45
C PHE A 478 -47.42 9.18 -5.58
N PRO A 479 -48.54 9.34 -4.83
CA PRO A 479 -49.24 10.62 -4.72
C PRO A 479 -48.43 11.56 -3.81
N ALA A 480 -48.67 12.86 -4.04
CA ALA A 480 -47.90 14.02 -3.59
C ALA A 480 -47.68 14.15 -2.07
#